data_AF-A0A7Y2TRQ8-F1
#
_entry.id   AF-A0A7Y2TRQ8-F1
#
_cell.length_a   1.000
_cell.length_b   1.000
_cell.length_c   1.000
_cell.angle_alpha   90.00
_cell.angle_beta   90.00
_cell.angle_gamma   90.00
#
_symmetry.space_group_name_H-M   'P 1'
#
loop_
_entity.id
_entity.type
_entity.pdbx_description
1 polymer ?
#
loop_
_entity_poly.entity_id
_entity_poly.type
_entity_poly.pdbx_seq_one_letter_code
_entity_poly.pdbx_strand_id
1 'polypeptide(L)'
;MRSETRSRRAILAAALLCLLIPSASLLAQAPPRSPWVFSVDGGGLHQTEVDLKDTEGAFSVDRWFVSAGVDYGFDPRRSIGISIGGGQSGYDFDDSTVFGAGDPWGDVKDFRVALPTRFGFGEKGNAFIIPSVRYNREDGASSSDGRTWGLLAAVAWRLNEDLTIGPGIGVFSRLEGGTRVFPILAIDWNITERWTLATGRGLGASQGPGLNLSYRVSDNWSLGLAGRYEKVEFRLDDKGVAPGGIGRDQSIPLVFTARLDSSPKLGFAVFAGIEFGGKLTLKNALDETVEETDYDPAPVIGASFEFRY
;
A
#
# COMPACT_ATOMS: atom_id res chain seq x y z
N MET A 1 38.99 9.49 -30.55
CA MET A 1 38.95 8.06 -30.91
C MET A 1 37.83 7.44 -30.08
N ARG A 2 36.75 6.99 -30.77
CA ARG A 2 35.58 6.19 -30.33
C ARG A 2 34.86 6.61 -29.03
N SER A 3 33.70 7.26 -29.10
CA SER A 3 32.36 6.69 -29.41
C SER A 3 31.90 5.71 -28.33
N GLU A 4 30.92 6.12 -27.51
CA GLU A 4 29.66 5.37 -27.38
C GLU A 4 28.56 6.24 -26.73
N THR A 5 27.62 6.61 -27.59
CA THR A 5 26.32 7.20 -27.28
C THR A 5 25.36 6.05 -26.98
N ARG A 6 24.75 5.98 -25.79
CA ARG A 6 23.64 5.04 -25.51
C ARG A 6 22.36 5.78 -25.09
N SER A 7 21.50 5.89 -26.10
CA SER A 7 20.04 5.96 -26.10
C SER A 7 19.29 6.28 -24.80
N ARG A 8 18.79 7.52 -24.69
CA ARG A 8 17.53 7.83 -23.98
C ARG A 8 16.42 8.03 -25.00
N ARG A 9 15.76 6.95 -25.45
CA ARG A 9 14.44 6.97 -26.11
C ARG A 9 13.74 5.63 -25.89
N ALA A 10 12.42 5.70 -25.75
CA ALA A 10 11.41 4.65 -25.78
C ALA A 10 10.86 4.16 -24.42
N ILE A 11 9.89 4.90 -23.87
CA ILE A 11 8.72 4.27 -23.22
C ILE A 11 7.48 4.96 -23.81
N LEU A 12 6.99 4.41 -24.92
CA LEU A 12 5.72 4.73 -25.54
C LEU A 12 5.39 3.55 -26.45
N ALA A 13 4.55 2.61 -25.95
CA ALA A 13 3.64 1.75 -26.71
C ALA A 13 3.23 0.51 -25.89
N ALA A 14 1.96 0.44 -25.52
CA ALA A 14 1.08 -0.74 -25.48
C ALA A 14 -0.17 -0.36 -24.66
N ALA A 15 -1.42 -0.56 -25.07
CA ALA A 15 -1.97 -1.24 -26.21
C ALA A 15 -3.34 -0.61 -26.55
N LEU A 16 -3.55 -0.32 -27.83
CA LEU A 16 -4.82 0.08 -28.41
C LEU A 16 -5.42 -1.18 -29.05
N LEU A 17 -6.38 -1.83 -28.40
CA LEU A 17 -7.24 -2.82 -29.05
C LEU A 17 -8.51 -3.04 -28.22
N CYS A 18 -9.61 -2.43 -28.63
CA CYS A 18 -10.97 -2.92 -28.36
C CYS A 18 -11.95 -2.36 -29.39
N LEU A 19 -12.09 -3.16 -30.45
CA LEU A 19 -13.27 -3.46 -31.27
C LEU A 19 -14.46 -2.48 -31.26
N LEU A 20 -14.77 -1.99 -32.47
CA LEU A 20 -16.07 -1.51 -32.93
C LEU A 20 -17.18 -2.51 -32.57
N ILE A 21 -18.20 -2.05 -31.82
CA ILE A 21 -19.50 -2.74 -31.71
C ILE A 21 -20.55 -1.80 -32.30
N PRO A 22 -21.42 -2.25 -33.24
CA PRO A 22 -22.51 -1.44 -33.76
C PRO A 22 -23.54 -1.18 -32.65
N SER A 23 -23.97 0.09 -32.55
CA SER A 23 -25.02 0.54 -31.65
C SER A 23 -26.39 -0.01 -32.08
N ALA A 24 -26.82 -1.10 -31.47
CA ALA A 24 -28.23 -1.52 -31.50
C ALA A 24 -28.89 -1.13 -30.17
N SER A 25 -29.61 -0.01 -30.18
CA SER A 25 -30.43 0.45 -29.07
C SER A 25 -31.65 -0.47 -28.92
N LEU A 26 -31.57 -1.40 -27.98
CA LEU A 26 -32.73 -2.14 -27.46
C LEU A 26 -32.73 -1.96 -25.94
N LEU A 27 -33.93 -1.80 -25.37
CA LEU A 27 -34.19 -1.73 -23.93
C LEU A 27 -33.73 -3.04 -23.25
N ALA A 28 -32.43 -3.20 -23.08
CA ALA A 28 -31.85 -4.26 -22.30
C ALA A 28 -31.96 -3.84 -20.84
N GLN A 29 -32.68 -4.64 -20.03
CA GLN A 29 -32.42 -4.68 -18.60
C GLN A 29 -30.90 -4.73 -18.42
N ALA A 30 -30.35 -3.84 -17.59
CA ALA A 30 -28.91 -3.81 -17.36
C ALA A 30 -28.47 -5.25 -17.10
N PRO A 31 -27.55 -5.82 -17.90
CA PRO A 31 -27.17 -7.22 -17.77
C PRO A 31 -26.82 -7.46 -16.30
N PRO A 32 -27.23 -8.61 -15.74
CA PRO A 32 -26.93 -8.93 -14.34
C PRO A 32 -25.44 -8.67 -14.11
N ARG A 33 -25.13 -7.84 -13.10
CA ARG A 33 -23.74 -7.52 -12.77
C ARG A 33 -22.99 -8.83 -12.65
N SER A 34 -21.90 -8.95 -13.41
CA SER A 34 -21.03 -10.11 -13.33
C SER A 34 -20.69 -10.38 -11.86
N PRO A 35 -20.79 -11.63 -11.38
CA PRO A 35 -20.31 -11.96 -10.04
C PRO A 35 -18.78 -11.77 -9.94
N TRP A 36 -18.08 -11.74 -11.06
CA TRP A 36 -16.66 -11.42 -11.14
C TRP A 36 -16.44 -9.91 -11.18
N VAL A 37 -15.58 -9.43 -10.29
CA VAL A 37 -15.08 -8.07 -10.25
C VAL A 37 -13.57 -8.12 -10.41
N PHE A 38 -13.05 -7.41 -11.39
CA PHE A 38 -11.62 -7.29 -11.64
C PHE A 38 -11.14 -5.92 -11.16
N SER A 39 -9.95 -5.86 -10.57
CA SER A 39 -9.33 -4.62 -10.16
C SER A 39 -7.87 -4.56 -10.55
N VAL A 40 -7.41 -3.38 -10.94
CA VAL A 40 -6.00 -3.04 -11.08
C VAL A 40 -5.78 -1.68 -10.45
N ASP A 41 -4.79 -1.58 -9.58
CA ASP A 41 -4.39 -0.31 -8.96
C ASP A 41 -2.88 -0.16 -9.01
N GLY A 42 -2.42 1.07 -8.92
CA GLY A 42 -1.00 1.35 -8.90
C GLY A 42 -0.73 2.81 -8.63
N GLY A 43 0.52 3.13 -8.37
CA GLY A 43 0.93 4.48 -8.08
C GLY A 43 2.39 4.60 -7.78
N GLY A 44 2.82 5.83 -7.55
CA GLY A 44 4.14 6.15 -7.07
C GLY A 44 4.11 7.36 -6.15
N LEU A 45 5.12 7.46 -5.30
CA LEU A 45 5.35 8.59 -4.43
C LEU A 45 6.85 8.88 -4.34
N HIS A 46 7.15 10.16 -4.13
CA HIS A 46 8.46 10.67 -3.83
C HIS A 46 8.41 11.27 -2.42
N GLN A 47 9.27 10.76 -1.55
CA GLN A 47 9.60 11.36 -0.27
C GLN A 47 10.85 12.21 -0.48
N THR A 48 10.76 13.50 -0.13
CA THR A 48 11.89 14.40 -0.28
C THR A 48 13.03 14.00 0.65
N GLU A 49 14.22 14.48 0.35
CA GLU A 49 15.37 14.37 1.23
C GLU A 49 15.04 14.91 2.63
N VAL A 50 15.43 14.15 3.65
CA VAL A 50 15.29 14.50 5.06
C VAL A 50 16.51 14.11 5.85
N ASP A 51 16.84 14.94 6.84
CA ASP A 51 17.96 14.73 7.73
C ASP A 51 17.67 13.62 8.74
N LEU A 52 18.71 12.83 9.02
CA LEU A 52 18.74 11.88 10.12
C LEU A 52 19.02 12.65 11.42
N LYS A 53 18.32 12.29 12.50
CA LYS A 53 18.46 12.98 13.78
C LYS A 53 19.74 12.56 14.50
N ASP A 54 20.31 13.53 15.20
CA ASP A 54 21.46 13.36 16.08
C ASP A 54 22.72 12.78 15.38
N THR A 55 22.78 12.88 14.05
CA THR A 55 23.88 12.43 13.19
C THR A 55 23.99 13.31 11.95
N GLU A 56 25.11 13.23 11.24
CA GLU A 56 25.23 13.74 9.88
C GLU A 56 24.66 12.71 8.89
N GLY A 57 23.97 13.21 7.87
CA GLY A 57 23.42 12.44 6.76
C GLY A 57 21.93 12.66 6.54
N ALA A 58 21.51 12.45 5.30
CA ALA A 58 20.13 12.57 4.88
C ALA A 58 19.74 11.38 4.00
N PHE A 59 18.45 11.21 3.75
CA PHE A 59 17.99 10.26 2.74
C PHE A 59 16.69 10.69 2.08
N SER A 60 16.47 10.21 0.87
CA SER A 60 15.21 10.34 0.14
C SER A 60 14.69 8.96 -0.28
N VAL A 61 13.39 8.89 -0.63
CA VAL A 61 12.79 7.61 -1.04
C VAL A 61 11.82 7.79 -2.20
N ASP A 62 12.06 7.04 -3.27
CA ASP A 62 11.09 6.86 -4.36
C ASP A 62 10.41 5.51 -4.25
N ARG A 63 9.07 5.48 -4.26
CA ARG A 63 8.30 4.24 -4.18
C ARG A 63 7.33 4.13 -5.35
N TRP A 64 7.18 2.93 -5.89
CA TRP A 64 6.10 2.60 -6.83
C TRP A 64 5.50 1.24 -6.51
N PHE A 65 4.23 1.05 -6.89
CA PHE A 65 3.55 -0.23 -6.74
C PHE A 65 2.52 -0.46 -7.83
N VAL A 66 2.18 -1.73 -8.07
CA VAL A 66 1.05 -2.16 -8.87
C VAL A 66 0.41 -3.40 -8.24
N SER A 67 -0.91 -3.46 -8.28
CA SER A 67 -1.69 -4.61 -7.81
C SER A 67 -2.77 -4.97 -8.82
N ALA A 68 -3.09 -6.25 -8.89
CA ALA A 68 -4.23 -6.79 -9.61
C ALA A 68 -5.06 -7.68 -8.68
N GLY A 69 -6.35 -7.76 -8.93
CA GLY A 69 -7.26 -8.56 -8.14
C GLY A 69 -8.44 -9.08 -8.94
N VAL A 70 -8.98 -10.20 -8.48
CA VAL A 70 -10.26 -10.73 -8.93
C VAL A 70 -11.06 -11.19 -7.71
N ASP A 71 -12.28 -10.68 -7.59
CA ASP A 71 -13.25 -11.09 -6.58
C ASP A 71 -14.43 -11.81 -7.26
N TYR A 72 -14.88 -12.91 -6.67
CA TYR A 72 -16.14 -13.58 -6.97
C TYR A 72 -17.16 -13.24 -5.87
N GLY A 73 -18.19 -12.51 -6.23
CA GLY A 73 -19.35 -12.20 -5.39
C GLY A 73 -20.41 -13.27 -5.52
N PHE A 74 -20.70 -13.98 -4.42
CA PHE A 74 -21.84 -14.89 -4.33
C PHE A 74 -23.15 -14.10 -4.24
N ASP A 75 -23.12 -12.97 -3.54
CA ASP A 75 -24.20 -11.99 -3.42
C ASP A 75 -23.60 -10.64 -2.92
N PRO A 76 -24.40 -9.56 -2.78
CA PRO A 76 -23.89 -8.26 -2.36
C PRO A 76 -23.15 -8.22 -1.01
N ARG A 77 -23.31 -9.23 -0.15
CA ARG A 77 -22.71 -9.32 1.19
C ARG A 77 -21.68 -10.45 1.32
N ARG A 78 -21.49 -11.29 0.30
CA ARG A 78 -20.55 -12.42 0.33
C ARG A 78 -19.64 -12.43 -0.89
N SER A 79 -18.34 -12.36 -0.66
CA SER A 79 -17.34 -12.44 -1.73
C SER A 79 -16.06 -13.14 -1.27
N ILE A 80 -15.36 -13.75 -2.21
CA ILE A 80 -13.99 -14.24 -2.06
C ILE A 80 -13.16 -13.73 -3.24
N GLY A 81 -11.91 -13.37 -3.01
CA GLY A 81 -11.03 -12.92 -4.06
C GLY A 81 -9.60 -13.38 -3.88
N ILE A 82 -8.81 -13.11 -4.90
CA ILE A 82 -7.36 -13.18 -4.88
C ILE A 82 -6.81 -11.85 -5.37
N SER A 83 -5.77 -11.36 -4.70
CA SER A 83 -5.05 -10.17 -5.09
C SER A 83 -3.55 -10.45 -5.08
N ILE A 84 -2.86 -9.95 -6.10
CA ILE A 84 -1.42 -10.03 -6.26
C ILE A 84 -0.92 -8.61 -6.47
N GLY A 85 0.15 -8.22 -5.79
CA GLY A 85 0.77 -6.92 -5.99
C GLY A 85 2.26 -6.96 -5.74
N GLY A 86 2.94 -5.90 -6.17
CA GLY A 86 4.35 -5.70 -5.90
C GLY A 86 4.81 -4.31 -6.31
N GLY A 87 6.05 -4.01 -5.99
CA GLY A 87 6.59 -2.68 -6.05
C GLY A 87 8.05 -2.61 -5.63
N GLN A 88 8.56 -1.39 -5.55
CA GLN A 88 9.93 -1.11 -5.11
C GLN A 88 9.95 0.20 -4.32
N SER A 89 10.82 0.27 -3.32
CA SER A 89 11.24 1.48 -2.62
C SER A 89 12.74 1.65 -2.84
N GLY A 90 13.14 2.68 -3.57
CA GLY A 90 14.54 3.03 -3.76
C GLY A 90 14.95 4.07 -2.73
N TYR A 91 15.87 3.70 -1.86
CA TYR A 91 16.46 4.60 -0.87
C TYR A 91 17.76 5.18 -1.43
N ASP A 92 17.92 6.49 -1.29
CA ASP A 92 19.14 7.21 -1.64
C ASP A 92 19.64 7.92 -0.39
N PHE A 93 20.80 7.50 0.13
CA PHE A 93 21.41 8.04 1.33
C PHE A 93 22.54 8.99 0.95
N ASP A 94 22.54 10.20 1.52
CA ASP A 94 23.60 11.18 1.31
C ASP A 94 24.36 11.43 2.60
N ASP A 95 25.69 11.40 2.51
CA ASP A 95 26.65 11.61 3.61
C ASP A 95 26.33 10.87 4.93
N SER A 96 25.63 9.74 4.85
CA SER A 96 25.18 8.98 6.03
C SER A 96 26.31 8.11 6.58
N THR A 97 26.96 8.59 7.63
CA THR A 97 27.99 7.81 8.36
C THR A 97 27.40 7.00 9.52
N VAL A 98 26.13 7.24 9.86
CA VAL A 98 25.48 6.64 11.05
C VAL A 98 25.42 5.11 10.95
N PHE A 99 25.30 4.57 9.74
CA PHE A 99 25.24 3.13 9.50
C PHE A 99 26.61 2.49 9.23
N GLY A 100 27.70 3.25 9.34
CA GLY A 100 29.06 2.81 9.00
C GLY A 100 29.57 3.41 7.70
N ALA A 101 30.60 2.80 7.11
CA ALA A 101 31.17 3.25 5.84
C ALA A 101 30.34 2.74 4.65
N GLY A 102 29.25 3.45 4.34
CA GLY A 102 28.39 3.22 3.17
C GLY A 102 26.90 3.07 3.52
N ASP A 103 26.09 3.00 2.49
CA ASP A 103 24.63 2.96 2.62
C ASP A 103 24.16 1.65 3.29
N PRO A 104 23.18 1.70 4.21
CA PRO A 104 22.71 0.53 4.92
C PRO A 104 21.89 -0.43 4.04
N TRP A 105 21.27 0.09 2.99
CA TRP A 105 20.56 -0.64 1.94
C TRP A 105 20.25 0.30 0.76
N GLY A 106 19.89 -0.27 -0.39
CA GLY A 106 19.41 0.48 -1.56
C GLY A 106 17.96 0.17 -1.92
N ASP A 107 17.76 -0.52 -3.04
CA ASP A 107 16.44 -0.85 -3.57
C ASP A 107 15.77 -2.01 -2.83
N VAL A 108 14.62 -1.75 -2.23
CA VAL A 108 13.77 -2.76 -1.57
C VAL A 108 12.60 -3.13 -2.45
N LYS A 109 12.50 -4.40 -2.84
CA LYS A 109 11.39 -4.96 -3.64
C LYS A 109 10.36 -5.62 -2.74
N ASP A 110 9.09 -5.37 -3.03
CA ASP A 110 7.96 -6.04 -2.37
C ASP A 110 7.11 -6.86 -3.35
N PHE A 111 6.64 -8.00 -2.86
CA PHE A 111 5.64 -8.82 -3.54
C PHE A 111 4.64 -9.35 -2.52
N ARG A 112 3.36 -9.39 -2.89
CA ARG A 112 2.26 -9.81 -2.02
C ARG A 112 1.24 -10.65 -2.77
N VAL A 113 0.73 -11.67 -2.07
CA VAL A 113 -0.50 -12.37 -2.43
C VAL A 113 -1.46 -12.30 -1.24
N ALA A 114 -2.73 -12.01 -1.49
CA ALA A 114 -3.78 -11.96 -0.47
C ALA A 114 -5.07 -12.62 -0.95
N LEU A 115 -5.84 -13.19 -0.02
CA LEU A 115 -7.13 -13.84 -0.31
C LEU A 115 -8.28 -13.13 0.42
N PRO A 116 -8.69 -11.92 -0.01
CA PRO A 116 -9.75 -11.19 0.66
C PRO A 116 -11.07 -11.95 0.62
N THR A 117 -11.66 -12.17 1.78
CA THR A 117 -12.99 -12.76 1.93
C THR A 117 -13.86 -11.85 2.76
N ARG A 118 -15.12 -11.66 2.33
CA ARG A 118 -16.14 -10.89 3.04
C ARG A 118 -17.40 -11.72 3.16
N PHE A 119 -18.06 -11.67 4.32
CA PHE A 119 -19.36 -12.29 4.49
C PHE A 119 -20.24 -11.53 5.48
N GLY A 120 -21.50 -11.34 5.11
CA GLY A 120 -22.55 -10.85 6.00
C GLY A 120 -23.12 -11.98 6.86
N PHE A 121 -23.50 -11.66 8.10
CA PHE A 121 -24.23 -12.55 9.01
C PHE A 121 -25.38 -11.80 9.69
N GLY A 122 -26.51 -12.48 9.87
CA GLY A 122 -27.76 -11.83 10.27
C GLY A 122 -28.13 -10.64 9.37
N GLU A 123 -28.92 -9.72 9.90
CA GLU A 123 -29.41 -8.55 9.14
C GLU A 123 -28.43 -7.36 9.13
N LYS A 124 -27.48 -7.33 10.08
CA LYS A 124 -26.63 -6.14 10.35
C LYS A 124 -25.14 -6.43 10.47
N GLY A 125 -24.74 -7.70 10.63
CA GLY A 125 -23.35 -8.08 10.85
C GLY A 125 -22.60 -8.29 9.53
N ASN A 126 -21.36 -7.85 9.47
CA ASN A 126 -20.43 -8.15 8.38
C ASN A 126 -19.06 -8.50 8.95
N ALA A 127 -18.36 -9.40 8.29
CA ALA A 127 -17.00 -9.79 8.65
C ALA A 127 -16.11 -9.79 7.40
N PHE A 128 -14.82 -9.56 7.62
CA PHE A 128 -13.80 -9.82 6.60
C PHE A 128 -12.63 -10.59 7.19
N ILE A 129 -11.97 -11.35 6.33
CA ILE A 129 -10.72 -12.05 6.62
C ILE A 129 -9.82 -11.95 5.39
N ILE A 130 -8.56 -11.58 5.59
CA ILE A 130 -7.58 -11.34 4.52
C ILE A 130 -6.27 -11.99 4.96
N PRO A 131 -6.10 -13.31 4.76
CA PRO A 131 -4.78 -13.92 4.86
C PRO A 131 -3.92 -13.43 3.69
N SER A 132 -2.62 -13.28 3.95
CA SER A 132 -1.65 -12.79 2.98
C SER A 132 -0.26 -13.39 3.21
N VAL A 133 0.51 -13.48 2.13
CA VAL A 133 1.94 -13.76 2.14
C VAL A 133 2.65 -12.59 1.46
N ARG A 134 3.78 -12.17 2.02
CA ARG A 134 4.59 -11.07 1.53
C ARG A 134 6.04 -11.49 1.41
N TYR A 135 6.74 -10.86 0.49
CA TYR A 135 8.16 -11.00 0.30
C TYR A 135 8.73 -9.58 0.23
N ASN A 136 9.50 -9.20 1.23
CA ASN A 136 10.13 -7.89 1.33
C ASN A 136 11.62 -8.09 1.43
N ARG A 137 12.37 -7.58 0.45
CA ARG A 137 13.82 -7.81 0.39
C ARG A 137 14.53 -6.74 -0.40
N GLU A 138 15.78 -6.50 -0.07
CA GLU A 138 16.70 -5.74 -0.89
C GLU A 138 16.96 -6.46 -2.23
N ASP A 139 17.32 -5.70 -3.26
CA ASP A 139 17.80 -6.28 -4.50
C ASP A 139 19.08 -7.11 -4.25
N GLY A 140 19.17 -8.28 -4.89
CA GLY A 140 20.26 -9.24 -4.63
C GLY A 140 20.05 -10.16 -3.41
N ALA A 141 19.17 -9.81 -2.46
CA ALA A 141 18.85 -10.70 -1.33
C ALA A 141 18.06 -11.95 -1.77
N SER A 142 18.23 -13.04 -1.03
CA SER A 142 17.52 -14.30 -1.27
C SER A 142 16.00 -14.14 -1.08
N SER A 143 15.21 -14.74 -1.99
CA SER A 143 13.74 -14.59 -1.94
C SER A 143 13.07 -15.42 -0.84
N SER A 144 13.72 -16.45 -0.30
CA SER A 144 13.19 -17.23 0.83
C SER A 144 13.23 -16.46 2.14
N ASP A 145 14.22 -15.59 2.30
CA ASP A 145 14.60 -15.03 3.61
C ASP A 145 13.88 -13.71 3.90
N GLY A 146 13.19 -13.15 2.90
CA GLY A 146 12.29 -11.98 3.01
C GLY A 146 10.81 -12.33 3.19
N ARG A 147 10.45 -13.61 3.38
CA ARG A 147 9.06 -14.07 3.41
C ARG A 147 8.39 -13.84 4.78
N THR A 148 7.22 -13.22 4.77
CA THR A 148 6.32 -13.13 5.93
C THR A 148 4.91 -13.55 5.57
N TRP A 149 4.12 -13.93 6.57
CA TRP A 149 2.69 -14.17 6.44
C TRP A 149 1.92 -13.21 7.36
N GLY A 150 0.67 -12.94 6.99
CA GLY A 150 -0.18 -12.04 7.73
C GLY A 150 -1.65 -12.37 7.61
N LEU A 151 -2.42 -11.95 8.61
CA LEU A 151 -3.87 -12.06 8.68
C LEU A 151 -4.45 -10.74 9.15
N LEU A 152 -5.36 -10.18 8.38
CA LEU A 152 -6.26 -9.11 8.84
C LEU A 152 -7.66 -9.69 8.95
N ALA A 153 -8.32 -9.48 10.08
CA ALA A 153 -9.71 -9.90 10.26
C ALA A 153 -10.48 -8.86 11.08
N ALA A 154 -11.75 -8.64 10.76
CA ALA A 154 -12.63 -7.83 11.59
C ALA A 154 -14.08 -8.29 11.51
N VAL A 155 -14.83 -7.97 12.55
CA VAL A 155 -16.29 -8.09 12.61
C VAL A 155 -16.86 -6.71 12.90
N ALA A 156 -17.92 -6.35 12.19
CA ALA A 156 -18.56 -5.04 12.34
C ALA A 156 -20.07 -5.17 12.25
N TRP A 157 -20.76 -4.27 12.93
CA TRP A 157 -22.22 -4.21 12.93
C TRP A 157 -22.68 -2.85 12.44
N ARG A 158 -23.69 -2.88 11.57
CA ARG A 158 -24.44 -1.69 11.18
C ARG A 158 -25.29 -1.24 12.37
N LEU A 159 -24.87 -0.19 13.06
CA LEU A 159 -25.57 0.34 14.22
C LEU A 159 -26.81 1.15 13.81
N ASN A 160 -26.69 1.91 12.73
CA ASN A 160 -27.76 2.66 12.08
C ASN A 160 -27.50 2.71 10.56
N GLU A 161 -28.27 3.49 9.81
CA GLU A 161 -28.15 3.55 8.34
C GLU A 161 -26.80 4.12 7.87
N ASP A 162 -26.13 4.91 8.71
CA ASP A 162 -24.94 5.67 8.36
C ASP A 162 -23.64 5.13 8.96
N LEU A 163 -23.72 4.30 10.02
CA LEU A 163 -22.57 3.85 10.79
C LEU A 163 -22.51 2.33 10.89
N THR A 164 -21.43 1.78 10.35
CA THR A 164 -20.96 0.42 10.61
C THR A 164 -19.63 0.48 11.35
N ILE A 165 -19.53 -0.20 12.48
CA ILE A 165 -18.31 -0.20 13.30
C ILE A 165 -18.09 -1.55 13.96
N GLY A 166 -16.83 -1.90 14.18
CA GLY A 166 -16.48 -3.01 15.05
C GLY A 166 -14.99 -3.29 15.15
N PRO A 167 -14.62 -4.22 16.04
CA PRO A 167 -13.24 -4.56 16.30
C PRO A 167 -12.67 -5.49 15.23
N GLY A 168 -11.37 -5.40 15.05
CA GLY A 168 -10.57 -6.30 14.25
C GLY A 168 -9.18 -6.49 14.82
N ILE A 169 -8.41 -7.33 14.14
CA ILE A 169 -7.08 -7.73 14.53
C ILE A 169 -6.20 -7.92 13.29
N GLY A 170 -4.96 -7.47 13.39
CA GLY A 170 -3.87 -7.80 12.49
C GLY A 170 -2.88 -8.71 13.19
N VAL A 171 -2.47 -9.80 12.53
CA VAL A 171 -1.50 -10.77 13.02
C VAL A 171 -0.49 -11.03 11.91
N PHE A 172 0.77 -10.67 12.12
CA PHE A 172 1.83 -10.78 11.10
C PHE A 172 3.08 -11.43 11.67
N SER A 173 3.69 -12.36 10.93
CA SER A 173 5.01 -12.85 11.27
C SER A 173 6.08 -11.77 11.05
N ARG A 174 7.18 -11.85 11.78
CA ARG A 174 8.39 -11.06 11.53
C ARG A 174 9.44 -11.92 10.81
N LEU A 175 10.45 -11.27 10.23
CA LEU A 175 11.52 -11.97 9.51
C LEU A 175 12.36 -12.85 10.44
N GLU A 176 12.78 -12.34 11.60
CA GLU A 176 13.53 -13.10 12.61
C GLU A 176 12.63 -13.61 13.75
N GLY A 177 11.49 -14.18 13.39
CA GLY A 177 10.64 -14.90 14.32
C GLY A 177 9.75 -14.05 15.25
N GLY A 178 8.78 -14.73 15.85
CA GLY A 178 7.70 -14.12 16.60
C GLY A 178 6.60 -13.55 15.71
N THR A 179 5.66 -12.86 16.34
CA THR A 179 4.44 -12.37 15.68
C THR A 179 4.08 -11.01 16.25
N ARG A 180 3.74 -10.09 15.35
CA ARG A 180 3.17 -8.80 15.69
C ARG A 180 1.65 -8.91 15.66
N VAL A 181 1.02 -8.57 16.78
CA VAL A 181 -0.44 -8.50 16.89
C VAL A 181 -0.83 -7.06 17.18
N PHE A 182 -1.82 -6.54 16.46
CA PHE A 182 -2.32 -5.18 16.69
C PHE A 182 -3.84 -5.10 16.49
N PRO A 183 -4.55 -4.27 17.27
CA PRO A 183 -5.97 -4.06 17.10
C PRO A 183 -6.25 -3.26 15.82
N ILE A 184 -7.41 -3.49 15.23
CA ILE A 184 -7.93 -2.73 14.10
C ILE A 184 -9.31 -2.22 14.49
N LEU A 185 -9.62 -0.99 14.12
CA LEU A 185 -10.99 -0.51 14.09
C LEU A 185 -11.51 -0.62 12.66
N ALA A 186 -12.54 -1.43 12.45
CA ALA A 186 -13.31 -1.38 11.21
C ALA A 186 -14.40 -0.33 11.38
N ILE A 187 -14.34 0.75 10.61
CA ILE A 187 -15.36 1.80 10.59
C ILE A 187 -15.72 2.15 9.16
N ASP A 188 -17.00 2.39 8.94
CA ASP A 188 -17.58 3.01 7.75
C ASP A 188 -18.72 3.91 8.24
N TRP A 189 -18.48 5.21 8.25
CA TRP A 189 -19.36 6.21 8.83
C TRP A 189 -19.62 7.35 7.86
N ASN A 190 -20.85 7.44 7.36
CA ASN A 190 -21.36 8.62 6.68
C ASN A 190 -21.74 9.66 7.74
N ILE A 191 -20.81 10.56 8.05
CA ILE A 191 -21.05 11.65 9.02
C ILE A 191 -22.13 12.59 8.49
N THR A 192 -22.09 12.86 7.18
CA THR A 192 -23.12 13.58 6.44
C THR A 192 -23.26 12.97 5.05
N GLU A 193 -24.15 13.52 4.22
CA GLU A 193 -24.24 13.13 2.80
C GLU A 193 -22.92 13.28 2.04
N ARG A 194 -22.00 14.15 2.47
CA ARG A 194 -20.74 14.44 1.77
C ARG A 194 -19.49 13.99 2.53
N TRP A 195 -19.58 13.76 3.83
CA TRP A 195 -18.43 13.38 4.66
C TRP A 195 -18.52 11.91 5.06
N THR A 196 -17.47 11.15 4.75
CA THR A 196 -17.35 9.74 5.11
C THR A 196 -16.03 9.50 5.83
N LEU A 197 -16.08 8.85 7.00
CA LEU A 197 -14.91 8.34 7.70
C LEU A 197 -14.88 6.82 7.57
N ALA A 198 -13.80 6.27 7.01
CA ALA A 198 -13.67 4.85 6.79
C ALA A 198 -12.28 4.30 7.08
N THR A 199 -12.23 3.02 7.44
CA THR A 199 -11.00 2.24 7.48
C THR A 199 -10.58 1.86 6.06
N GLY A 200 -9.54 2.52 5.55
CA GLY A 200 -9.04 2.34 4.20
C GLY A 200 -7.97 1.25 4.07
N ARG A 201 -7.86 0.69 2.86
CA ARG A 201 -6.74 -0.17 2.48
C ARG A 201 -5.45 0.65 2.36
N GLY A 202 -4.32 0.00 2.65
CA GLY A 202 -2.96 0.46 2.38
C GLY A 202 -2.78 1.03 0.97
N LEU A 203 -1.82 1.95 0.76
CA LEU A 203 -1.18 2.10 -0.55
C LEU A 203 0.07 1.20 -0.54
N GLY A 204 0.39 0.56 -1.66
CA GLY A 204 1.61 -0.26 -1.82
C GLY A 204 1.87 -1.28 -0.70
N ALA A 205 3.11 -1.31 -0.20
CA ALA A 205 3.67 -2.28 0.75
C ALA A 205 3.04 -2.29 2.16
N SER A 206 2.11 -1.37 2.45
CA SER A 206 1.52 -1.18 3.79
C SER A 206 0.94 -2.47 4.41
N GLN A 207 1.22 -2.68 5.69
CA GLN A 207 0.84 -3.90 6.45
C GLN A 207 -0.48 -3.77 7.22
N GLY A 208 -0.94 -2.54 7.50
CA GLY A 208 -2.13 -2.28 8.31
C GLY A 208 -3.12 -1.34 7.61
N PRO A 209 -4.39 -1.33 8.05
CA PRO A 209 -5.35 -0.37 7.54
C PRO A 209 -5.03 1.04 8.04
N GLY A 210 -5.47 2.05 7.27
CA GLY A 210 -5.43 3.46 7.68
C GLY A 210 -6.82 3.99 7.96
N LEU A 211 -6.91 5.19 8.51
CA LEU A 211 -8.17 5.95 8.57
C LEU A 211 -8.18 6.96 7.43
N ASN A 212 -9.32 7.08 6.76
CA ASN A 212 -9.53 8.05 5.69
C ASN A 212 -10.82 8.83 5.96
N LEU A 213 -10.70 10.15 6.07
CA LEU A 213 -11.81 11.08 6.05
C LEU A 213 -11.93 11.66 4.64
N SER A 214 -13.04 11.40 3.97
CA SER A 214 -13.30 11.85 2.60
C SER A 214 -14.47 12.84 2.54
N TYR A 215 -14.32 13.87 1.70
CA TYR A 215 -15.32 14.89 1.40
C TYR A 215 -15.68 14.84 -0.09
N ARG A 216 -16.95 14.58 -0.41
CA ARG A 216 -17.48 14.59 -1.78
C ARG A 216 -17.72 16.03 -2.23
N VAL A 217 -16.91 16.52 -3.16
CA VAL A 217 -17.03 17.86 -3.74
C VAL A 217 -18.13 17.86 -4.82
N SER A 218 -18.13 16.83 -5.66
CA SER A 218 -19.10 16.58 -6.74
C SER A 218 -19.21 15.07 -6.98
N ASP A 219 -20.00 14.66 -7.97
CA ASP A 219 -20.17 13.24 -8.33
C ASP A 219 -18.88 12.56 -8.80
N ASN A 220 -17.90 13.33 -9.26
CA ASN A 220 -16.62 12.84 -9.79
C ASN A 220 -15.39 13.34 -9.03
N TRP A 221 -15.52 14.26 -8.07
CA TRP A 221 -14.40 14.76 -7.27
C TRP A 221 -14.61 14.51 -5.79
N SER A 222 -13.56 14.01 -5.15
CA SER A 222 -13.48 13.91 -3.70
C SER A 222 -12.13 14.39 -3.19
N LEU A 223 -12.15 15.00 -2.01
CA LEU A 223 -10.95 15.33 -1.24
C LEU A 223 -10.85 14.36 -0.07
N GLY A 224 -9.65 14.01 0.35
CA GLY A 224 -9.42 13.05 1.43
C GLY A 224 -8.29 13.48 2.35
N LEU A 225 -8.38 13.11 3.62
CA LEU A 225 -7.29 13.14 4.59
C LEU A 225 -7.12 11.73 5.13
N ALA A 226 -5.95 11.14 4.92
CA ALA A 226 -5.65 9.78 5.33
C ALA A 226 -4.46 9.76 6.29
N GLY A 227 -4.59 8.99 7.38
CA GLY A 227 -3.55 8.77 8.36
C GLY A 227 -3.37 7.28 8.65
N ARG A 228 -2.12 6.83 8.81
CA ARG A 228 -1.83 5.45 9.20
C ARG A 228 -0.47 5.29 9.86
N TYR A 229 -0.27 4.14 10.48
CA TYR A 229 1.05 3.68 10.95
C TYR A 229 1.64 2.72 9.92
N GLU A 230 2.85 3.02 9.44
CA GLU A 230 3.60 2.17 8.53
C GLU A 230 4.84 1.62 9.22
N LYS A 231 5.11 0.34 8.96
CA LYS A 231 6.32 -0.34 9.40
C LYS A 231 6.60 -1.45 8.39
N VAL A 232 7.67 -1.28 7.66
CA VAL A 232 8.14 -2.23 6.66
C VAL A 232 9.44 -2.82 7.19
N GLU A 233 9.49 -4.16 7.25
CA GLU A 233 10.71 -4.91 7.48
C GLU A 233 11.05 -5.64 6.19
N PHE A 234 12.32 -5.65 5.83
CA PHE A 234 12.85 -6.30 4.64
C PHE A 234 14.20 -6.95 4.93
N ARG A 235 14.45 -8.07 4.24
CA ARG A 235 15.73 -8.78 4.31
C ARG A 235 16.78 -8.02 3.51
N LEU A 236 17.96 -7.78 4.10
CA LEU A 236 19.10 -7.18 3.41
C LEU A 236 19.83 -8.20 2.55
N ASP A 237 20.59 -7.72 1.57
CA ASP A 237 21.45 -8.57 0.76
C ASP A 237 22.67 -9.10 1.56
N ASP A 238 23.47 -9.97 0.96
CA ASP A 238 24.64 -10.57 1.63
C ASP A 238 25.89 -9.66 1.60
N LYS A 239 25.70 -8.34 1.44
CA LYS A 239 26.76 -7.33 1.37
C LYS A 239 26.47 -6.19 2.35
N GLY A 240 27.31 -5.16 2.30
CA GLY A 240 27.14 -3.95 3.11
C GLY A 240 27.46 -4.15 4.59
N VAL A 241 26.88 -3.26 5.40
CA VAL A 241 27.19 -3.09 6.83
C VAL A 241 26.53 -4.14 7.72
N ALA A 242 25.42 -4.74 7.28
CA ALA A 242 24.74 -5.83 7.98
C ALA A 242 24.29 -6.95 7.00
N PRO A 243 25.24 -7.74 6.45
CA PRO A 243 24.93 -8.81 5.50
C PRO A 243 23.88 -9.79 6.03
N GLY A 244 22.86 -10.04 5.21
CA GLY A 244 21.74 -10.92 5.53
C GLY A 244 20.87 -10.43 6.68
N GLY A 245 21.05 -9.18 7.13
CA GLY A 245 20.33 -8.56 8.24
C GLY A 245 18.90 -8.15 7.90
N ILE A 246 18.32 -7.28 8.74
CA ILE A 246 16.99 -6.71 8.52
C ILE A 246 17.12 -5.18 8.48
N GLY A 247 16.64 -4.59 7.39
CA GLY A 247 16.29 -3.17 7.34
C GLY A 247 14.85 -2.97 7.76
N ARG A 248 14.60 -1.88 8.49
CA ARG A 248 13.26 -1.47 8.90
C ARG A 248 13.08 0.01 8.72
N ASP A 249 11.96 0.37 8.10
CA ASP A 249 11.48 1.73 7.95
C ASP A 249 10.09 1.83 8.61
N GLN A 250 9.90 2.82 9.47
CA GLN A 250 8.62 3.08 10.12
C GLN A 250 8.29 4.56 10.15
N SER A 251 7.02 4.89 9.98
CA SER A 251 6.52 6.25 10.03
C SER A 251 5.00 6.32 10.22
N ILE A 252 4.49 7.54 10.42
CA ILE A 252 3.07 7.86 10.45
C ILE A 252 2.77 8.86 9.34
N PRO A 253 2.46 8.42 8.10
CA PRO A 253 2.05 9.31 7.04
C PRO A 253 0.68 9.93 7.33
N LEU A 254 0.60 11.25 7.17
CA LEU A 254 -0.65 12.01 7.09
C LEU A 254 -0.72 12.70 5.72
N VAL A 255 -1.69 12.30 4.91
CA VAL A 255 -1.73 12.63 3.48
C VAL A 255 -3.07 13.22 3.10
N PHE A 256 -3.03 14.37 2.42
CA PHE A 256 -4.16 14.94 1.71
C PHE A 256 -4.23 14.38 0.30
N THR A 257 -5.43 14.02 -0.16
CA THR A 257 -5.68 13.41 -1.47
C THR A 257 -6.74 14.20 -2.22
N ALA A 258 -6.52 14.43 -3.51
CA ALA A 258 -7.55 14.86 -4.45
C ALA A 258 -7.78 13.72 -5.46
N ARG A 259 -9.01 13.19 -5.50
CA ARG A 259 -9.39 12.09 -6.38
C ARG A 259 -10.42 12.53 -7.40
N LEU A 260 -10.20 12.11 -8.65
CA LEU A 260 -11.08 12.25 -9.80
C LEU A 260 -11.54 10.86 -10.27
N ASP A 261 -12.82 10.56 -10.14
CA ASP A 261 -13.45 9.39 -10.75
C ASP A 261 -13.90 9.75 -12.17
N SER A 262 -13.04 9.48 -13.15
CA SER A 262 -13.30 9.79 -14.57
C SER A 262 -14.44 8.95 -15.17
N SER A 263 -14.67 7.77 -14.59
CA SER A 263 -15.83 6.92 -14.88
C SER A 263 -16.13 6.04 -13.66
N PRO A 264 -17.26 5.31 -13.63
CA PRO A 264 -17.52 4.33 -12.56
C PRO A 264 -16.47 3.23 -12.41
N LYS A 265 -15.57 3.08 -13.41
CA LYS A 265 -14.53 2.05 -13.47
C LYS A 265 -13.13 2.59 -13.30
N LEU A 266 -12.91 3.90 -13.36
CA LEU A 266 -11.58 4.49 -13.45
C LEU A 266 -11.48 5.72 -12.57
N GLY A 267 -10.58 5.66 -11.60
CA GLY A 267 -10.23 6.78 -10.73
C GLY A 267 -8.75 7.11 -10.80
N PHE A 268 -8.44 8.39 -10.64
CA PHE A 268 -7.09 8.91 -10.49
C PHE A 268 -7.02 9.72 -9.21
N ALA A 269 -5.89 9.66 -8.53
CA ALA A 269 -5.67 10.49 -7.36
C ALA A 269 -4.26 11.08 -7.38
N VAL A 270 -4.15 12.33 -6.94
CA VAL A 270 -2.89 12.96 -6.55
C VAL A 270 -2.93 13.21 -5.06
N PHE A 271 -1.79 13.10 -4.42
CA PHE A 271 -1.71 13.26 -2.98
C PHE A 271 -0.41 13.89 -2.54
N ALA A 272 -0.46 14.60 -1.42
CA ALA A 272 0.69 15.19 -0.77
C ALA A 272 0.50 15.15 0.75
N GLY A 273 1.59 15.02 1.49
CA GLY A 273 1.52 14.82 2.93
C GLY A 273 2.87 14.91 3.61
N ILE A 274 2.89 14.49 4.86
CA ILE A 274 4.10 14.44 5.69
C ILE A 274 4.12 13.11 6.45
N GLU A 275 5.27 12.46 6.50
CA GLU A 275 5.55 11.32 7.36
C GLU A 275 6.10 11.81 8.71
N PHE A 276 5.44 11.42 9.81
CA PHE A 276 5.85 11.81 11.16
C PHE A 276 6.41 10.62 11.94
N GLY A 277 7.25 10.91 12.95
CA GLY A 277 7.81 9.88 13.84
C GLY A 277 8.60 8.82 13.07
N GLY A 278 9.33 9.28 12.05
CA GLY A 278 10.13 8.47 11.16
C GLY A 278 11.30 7.83 11.88
N LYS A 279 11.53 6.54 11.65
CA LYS A 279 12.66 5.82 12.22
C LYS A 279 13.16 4.72 11.29
N LEU A 280 14.48 4.70 11.11
CA LEU A 280 15.22 3.67 10.42
C LEU A 280 15.90 2.76 11.45
N THR A 281 15.80 1.45 11.27
CA THR A 281 16.49 0.48 12.12
C THR A 281 17.25 -0.52 11.26
N LEU A 282 18.52 -0.71 11.58
CA LEU A 282 19.39 -1.71 10.99
C LEU A 282 19.64 -2.83 12.00
N LYS A 283 19.41 -4.07 11.60
CA LYS A 283 19.67 -5.25 12.43
C LYS A 283 20.56 -6.25 11.71
N ASN A 284 21.37 -6.98 12.47
CA ASN A 284 22.18 -8.07 11.94
C ASN A 284 21.34 -9.35 11.73
N ALA A 285 21.95 -10.39 11.18
CA ALA A 285 21.32 -11.69 10.94
C ALA A 285 20.92 -12.46 12.22
N LEU A 286 21.31 -11.97 13.41
CA LEU A 286 20.91 -12.52 14.71
C LEU A 286 19.73 -11.76 15.34
N ASP A 287 19.08 -10.85 14.59
CA ASP A 287 18.03 -9.93 15.03
C ASP A 287 18.49 -8.88 16.06
N GLU A 288 19.79 -8.71 16.28
CA GLU A 288 20.34 -7.69 17.16
C GLU A 288 20.39 -6.35 16.42
N THR A 289 19.96 -5.28 17.09
CA THR A 289 20.04 -3.93 16.53
C THR A 289 21.50 -3.52 16.40
N VAL A 290 21.90 -3.22 15.17
CA VAL A 290 23.20 -2.64 14.84
C VAL A 290 23.13 -1.13 15.02
N GLU A 291 22.07 -0.52 14.47
CA GLU A 291 21.88 0.93 14.50
C GLU A 291 20.38 1.28 14.47
N GLU A 292 20.01 2.41 15.09
CA GLU A 292 18.66 2.94 15.05
C GLU A 292 18.71 4.47 15.08
N THR A 293 18.11 5.12 14.08
CA THR A 293 18.06 6.57 13.97
C THR A 293 16.65 7.05 13.63
N ASP A 294 16.21 8.10 14.28
CA ASP A 294 14.99 8.82 13.91
C ASP A 294 15.30 9.79 12.75
N TYR A 295 14.31 10.15 11.95
CA TYR A 295 14.46 11.19 10.92
C TYR A 295 13.43 12.31 11.07
N ASP A 296 13.74 13.47 10.50
CA ASP A 296 12.85 14.62 10.52
C ASP A 296 11.56 14.38 9.72
N PRO A 297 10.44 15.07 10.05
CA PRO A 297 9.19 14.86 9.34
C PRO A 297 9.36 15.01 7.81
N ALA A 298 8.98 13.99 7.06
CA ALA A 298 9.33 13.89 5.64
C ALA A 298 8.16 14.24 4.72
N PRO A 299 8.24 15.34 3.96
CA PRO A 299 7.27 15.64 2.92
C PRO A 299 7.19 14.53 1.87
N VAL A 300 5.96 14.19 1.47
CA VAL A 300 5.68 13.21 0.41
C VAL A 300 4.73 13.79 -0.62
N ILE A 301 4.93 13.42 -1.88
CA ILE A 301 4.01 13.71 -2.99
C ILE A 301 3.89 12.49 -3.89
N GLY A 302 2.70 12.24 -4.44
CA GLY A 302 2.51 11.10 -5.31
C GLY A 302 1.22 11.13 -6.11
N ALA A 303 1.06 10.09 -6.90
CA ALA A 303 -0.12 9.86 -7.71
C ALA A 303 -0.45 8.37 -7.76
N SER A 304 -1.74 8.06 -7.95
CA SER A 304 -2.23 6.71 -8.12
C SER A 304 -3.40 6.64 -9.08
N PHE A 305 -3.66 5.43 -9.56
CA PHE A 305 -4.84 5.11 -10.35
C PHE A 305 -5.49 3.85 -9.81
N GLU A 306 -6.78 3.72 -10.09
CA GLU A 306 -7.57 2.54 -9.79
C GLU A 306 -8.50 2.26 -10.96
N PHE A 307 -8.45 1.03 -11.46
CA PHE A 307 -9.37 0.51 -12.45
C PHE A 307 -10.15 -0.65 -11.84
N ARG A 308 -11.48 -0.64 -11.98
CA ARG A 308 -12.37 -1.69 -11.48
C ARG A 308 -13.46 -2.01 -12.51
N TYR A 309 -13.57 -3.28 -12.89
CA TYR A 309 -14.50 -3.76 -13.92
C TYR A 309 -15.45 -4.82 -13.38
#